data_AF-A0A2Z5G5J7-F1
#
_entry.id   AF-A0A2Z5G5J7-F1
#
_cell.length_a   1.000
_cell.length_b   1.000
_cell.length_c   1.000
_cell.angle_alpha   90.00
_cell.angle_beta   90.00
_cell.angle_gamma   90.00
#
_symmetry.space_group_name_H-M   'P 1'
#
loop_
_entity.id
_entity.type
_entity.pdbx_description
1 polymer ?
#
loop_
_entity_poly.entity_id
_entity_poly.type
_entity_poly.pdbx_seq_one_letter_code
_entity_poly.pdbx_strand_id
1 'polypeptide(L)'
;MLFPALASLSLVASAGSGQLPDSPQLPTGSSQQPTNRVPFGQQGQDSSNQDPSLRHAMQEAAGRRNTDRQTRMVADTNRLVKLAEELKDDMEKGGTSGTLGQTKKAEEIEKLARSVKDRMKAD
;
A
#
# COMPACT_ATOMS: atom_id res chain seq x y z
N MET A 1 -7.15 -21.55 36.37
CA MET A 1 -7.26 -20.68 35.17
C MET A 1 -6.65 -19.34 35.55
N LEU A 2 -5.49 -19.00 35.01
CA LEU A 2 -4.66 -17.86 35.42
C LEU A 2 -4.37 -17.00 34.18
N PHE A 3 -4.88 -15.77 34.16
CA PHE A 3 -4.68 -14.82 33.06
C PHE A 3 -3.31 -14.12 33.21
N PRO A 4 -2.49 -14.00 32.16
CA PRO A 4 -1.29 -13.16 32.22
C PRO A 4 -1.65 -11.69 31.98
N ALA A 5 -1.19 -10.84 32.90
CA ALA A 5 -1.28 -9.39 32.83
C ALA A 5 -0.39 -8.83 31.70
N LEU A 6 -0.96 -7.96 30.87
CA LEU A 6 -0.25 -7.17 29.86
C LEU A 6 0.57 -6.06 30.55
N ALA A 7 1.89 -6.11 30.42
CA ALA A 7 2.78 -5.04 30.84
C ALA A 7 2.80 -3.94 29.77
N SER A 8 2.22 -2.79 30.10
CA SER A 8 2.26 -1.56 29.29
C SER A 8 3.64 -0.91 29.39
N LEU A 9 4.40 -0.90 28.29
CA LEU A 9 5.66 -0.17 28.20
C LEU A 9 5.41 1.21 27.59
N SER A 10 5.28 2.24 28.43
CA SER A 10 5.29 3.63 28.02
C SER A 10 6.73 4.11 27.85
N LEU A 11 7.15 4.40 26.62
CA LEU A 11 8.44 5.05 26.35
C LEU A 11 8.24 6.52 25.99
N VAL A 12 9.09 7.32 26.64
CA VAL A 12 9.03 8.75 26.88
C VAL A 12 9.19 9.61 25.62
N ALA A 13 8.42 10.71 25.55
CA ALA A 13 8.61 11.79 24.60
C ALA A 13 9.74 12.72 25.09
N SER A 14 10.79 12.87 24.29
CA SER A 14 11.82 13.90 24.50
C SER A 14 11.54 15.08 23.57
N ALA A 15 11.15 16.21 24.17
CA ALA A 15 11.13 17.51 23.53
C ALA A 15 12.58 17.94 23.24
N GLY A 16 12.88 18.23 21.97
CA GLY A 16 14.14 18.82 21.54
C GLY A 16 13.85 20.02 20.66
N SER A 17 13.80 21.20 21.27
CA SER A 17 13.78 22.49 20.56
C SER A 17 15.17 22.72 19.95
N GLY A 18 15.28 22.61 18.63
CA GLY A 18 16.47 22.95 17.86
C GLY A 18 16.16 24.01 16.81
N GLN A 19 16.64 25.23 17.06
CA GLN A 19 16.46 26.43 16.25
C GLN A 19 17.72 26.64 15.36
N LEU A 20 17.52 26.72 14.03
CA LEU A 20 18.33 27.40 12.98
C LEU A 20 19.74 26.83 12.64
N PRO A 21 20.25 26.94 11.38
CA PRO A 21 20.23 28.15 10.54
C PRO A 21 19.85 28.03 9.06
N ASP A 22 19.64 29.23 8.53
CA ASP A 22 19.41 29.70 7.16
C ASP A 22 20.20 28.96 6.05
N SER A 23 19.56 28.75 4.91
CA SER A 23 20.20 28.28 3.67
C SER A 23 19.57 28.98 2.47
N PRO A 24 20.39 29.53 1.54
CA PRO A 24 19.95 30.48 0.54
C PRO A 24 19.05 29.88 -0.55
N GLN A 25 17.99 30.62 -0.89
CA GLN A 25 17.09 30.35 -2.02
C GLN A 25 17.83 30.43 -3.35
N LEU A 26 17.74 29.37 -4.17
CA LEU A 26 18.10 29.41 -5.58
C LEU A 26 16.95 29.94 -6.46
N PRO A 27 17.26 30.60 -7.59
CA PRO A 27 16.33 31.38 -8.39
C PRO A 27 15.27 30.52 -9.10
N THR A 28 14.07 31.09 -9.15
CA THR A 28 12.90 30.62 -9.89
C THR A 28 13.16 30.54 -11.39
N GLY A 29 13.33 29.33 -11.91
CA GLY A 29 13.23 29.02 -13.34
C GLY A 29 11.77 28.87 -13.74
N SER A 30 11.27 29.83 -14.52
CA SER A 30 9.95 29.81 -15.16
C SER A 30 9.90 28.75 -16.27
N SER A 31 9.02 27.77 -16.10
CA SER A 31 8.50 26.98 -17.22
C SER A 31 6.98 27.00 -17.13
N GLN A 32 6.41 27.77 -18.07
CA GLN A 32 4.98 27.95 -18.25
C GLN A 32 4.37 26.62 -18.67
N GLN A 33 3.39 26.13 -17.92
CA GLN A 33 2.46 25.11 -18.41
C GLN A 33 1.03 25.65 -18.20
N PRO A 34 0.17 25.59 -19.22
CA PRO A 34 -1.09 26.32 -19.24
C PRO A 34 -2.02 25.91 -18.09
N THR A 35 -2.53 26.94 -17.45
CA THR A 35 -3.55 26.92 -16.40
C THR A 35 -4.83 26.27 -16.91
N ASN A 36 -5.10 25.06 -16.46
CA ASN A 36 -6.48 24.62 -16.23
C ASN A 36 -6.64 24.33 -14.73
N ARG A 37 -6.46 25.38 -13.92
CA ARG A 37 -6.83 25.37 -12.51
C ARG A 37 -8.36 25.51 -12.45
N VAL A 38 -9.05 24.38 -12.32
CA VAL A 38 -10.39 24.40 -11.72
C VAL A 38 -10.25 24.97 -10.31
N PRO A 39 -11.02 26.00 -9.95
CA PRO A 39 -10.88 26.66 -8.68
C PRO A 39 -11.19 25.70 -7.53
N PHE A 40 -10.26 25.74 -6.59
CA PHE A 40 -10.29 25.23 -5.23
C PHE A 40 -11.62 25.52 -4.54
N GLY A 41 -12.58 24.61 -4.70
CA GLY A 41 -13.71 24.45 -3.80
C GLY A 41 -13.25 23.61 -2.63
N GLN A 42 -12.86 24.26 -1.54
CA GLN A 42 -12.81 23.63 -0.23
C GLN A 42 -14.18 22.98 0.04
N GLN A 43 -14.28 21.67 -0.12
CA GLN A 43 -15.18 20.87 0.69
C GLN A 43 -14.33 20.19 1.76
N GLY A 44 -13.79 21.03 2.65
CA GLY A 44 -13.76 20.66 4.06
C GLY A 44 -15.21 20.55 4.49
N GLN A 45 -15.86 19.43 4.17
CA GLN A 45 -17.15 19.10 4.71
C GLN A 45 -16.93 18.95 6.20
N ASP A 46 -17.36 19.99 6.91
CA ASP A 46 -17.65 20.00 8.33
C ASP A 46 -18.16 18.61 8.75
N SER A 47 -17.25 17.80 9.31
CA SER A 47 -17.54 16.44 9.73
C SER A 47 -18.41 16.41 10.99
N SER A 48 -18.80 17.57 11.52
CA SER A 48 -19.61 17.71 12.73
C SER A 48 -21.12 17.69 12.47
N ASN A 49 -21.58 17.83 11.21
CA ASN A 49 -23.01 17.88 10.87
C ASN A 49 -23.48 16.80 9.85
N GLN A 50 -22.68 15.75 9.62
CA GLN A 50 -23.11 14.62 8.79
C GLN A 50 -24.12 13.74 9.53
N ASP A 51 -25.23 13.43 8.85
CA ASP A 51 -26.25 12.48 9.31
C ASP A 51 -25.60 11.18 9.81
N PRO A 52 -25.94 10.67 11.01
CA PRO A 52 -25.36 9.44 11.55
C PRO A 52 -25.51 8.22 10.62
N SER A 53 -26.56 8.17 9.80
CA SER A 53 -26.75 7.12 8.79
C SER A 53 -25.69 7.18 7.68
N LEU A 54 -25.33 8.39 7.25
CA LEU A 54 -24.28 8.61 6.24
C LEU A 54 -22.91 8.21 6.78
N ARG A 55 -22.61 8.53 8.04
CA ARG A 55 -21.35 8.12 8.69
C ARG A 55 -21.23 6.61 8.80
N HIS A 56 -22.30 5.93 9.18
CA HIS A 56 -22.34 4.46 9.24
C HIS A 56 -22.10 3.84 7.86
N ALA A 57 -22.78 4.34 6.82
CA ALA A 57 -22.59 3.89 5.45
C ALA A 57 -21.15 4.10 4.94
N MET A 58 -20.52 5.25 5.27
CA MET A 58 -19.13 5.51 4.92
C MET A 58 -18.17 4.54 5.65
N GLN A 59 -18.40 4.26 6.93
CA GLN A 59 -17.59 3.33 7.70
C GLN A 59 -17.71 1.90 7.19
N GLU A 60 -18.93 1.45 6.88
CA GLU A 60 -19.16 0.15 6.24
C GLU A 60 -18.45 0.06 4.88
N ALA A 61 -18.55 1.10 4.04
CA ALA A 61 -17.90 1.13 2.74
C ALA A 61 -16.38 1.06 2.87
N ALA A 62 -15.79 1.77 3.84
CA ALA A 62 -14.37 1.69 4.14
C ALA A 62 -13.96 0.29 4.60
N GLY A 63 -14.74 -0.33 5.51
CA GLY A 63 -14.51 -1.70 5.96
C GLY A 63 -14.53 -2.71 4.82
N ARG A 64 -15.55 -2.64 3.95
CA ARG A 64 -15.66 -3.52 2.76
C ARG A 64 -14.47 -3.39 1.82
N ARG A 65 -13.98 -2.16 1.58
CA ARG A 65 -12.80 -1.91 0.74
C ARG A 65 -11.53 -2.53 1.34
N ASN A 66 -11.37 -2.46 2.66
CA ASN A 66 -10.23 -3.07 3.34
C ASN A 66 -10.27 -4.61 3.22
N THR A 67 -11.43 -5.22 3.49
CA THR A 67 -11.61 -6.67 3.36
C THR A 67 -11.38 -7.16 1.92
N ASP A 68 -11.90 -6.47 0.91
CA ASP A 68 -11.66 -6.80 -0.49
C ASP A 68 -10.18 -6.69 -0.86
N ARG A 69 -9.49 -5.62 -0.41
CA ARG A 69 -8.04 -5.48 -0.59
C ARG A 69 -7.27 -6.64 0.03
N GLN A 70 -7.57 -6.98 1.28
CA GLN A 70 -6.92 -8.08 1.99
C GLN A 70 -7.17 -9.42 1.29
N THR A 71 -8.41 -9.69 0.90
CA THR A 71 -8.79 -10.91 0.19
C THR A 71 -7.99 -11.08 -1.10
N ARG A 72 -7.89 -10.03 -1.90
CA ARG A 72 -7.14 -10.10 -3.16
C ARG A 72 -5.62 -10.19 -2.93
N MET A 73 -5.10 -9.55 -1.88
CA MET A 73 -3.69 -9.69 -1.51
C MET A 73 -3.35 -11.13 -1.12
N VAL A 74 -4.18 -11.76 -0.28
CA VAL A 74 -4.01 -13.18 0.10
C VAL A 74 -4.10 -14.09 -1.12
N ALA A 75 -5.07 -13.86 -2.01
CA ALA A 75 -5.20 -14.64 -3.25
C ALA A 75 -3.95 -14.53 -4.15
N ASP A 76 -3.45 -13.30 -4.36
CA ASP A 76 -2.26 -13.06 -5.19
C ASP A 76 -1.01 -13.70 -4.57
N THR A 77 -0.83 -13.62 -3.24
CA THR A 77 0.29 -14.27 -2.54
C THR A 77 0.22 -15.79 -2.62
N ASN A 78 -0.96 -16.39 -2.46
CA ASN A 78 -1.11 -17.84 -2.60
C ASN A 78 -0.75 -18.31 -4.01
N ARG A 79 -1.15 -17.54 -5.04
CA ARG A 79 -0.80 -17.83 -6.43
C ARG A 79 0.70 -17.65 -6.68
N LEU A 80 1.31 -16.63 -6.08
CA LEU A 80 2.75 -16.38 -6.16
C LEU A 80 3.56 -17.56 -5.59
N VAL A 81 3.19 -18.07 -4.42
CA VAL A 81 3.84 -19.23 -3.78
C VAL A 81 3.74 -20.45 -4.68
N LYS A 82 2.53 -20.75 -5.19
CA LYS A 82 2.31 -21.89 -6.07
C LYS A 82 3.15 -21.82 -7.35
N LEU A 83 3.18 -20.68 -8.02
CA LEU A 83 3.98 -20.51 -9.25
C LEU A 83 5.49 -20.63 -8.97
N ALA A 84 5.95 -20.15 -7.82
CA ALA A 84 7.34 -20.28 -7.42
C ALA A 84 7.73 -21.75 -7.16
N GLU A 85 6.87 -22.53 -6.51
CA GLU A 85 7.04 -23.98 -6.33
C GLU A 85 7.06 -24.70 -7.68
N GLU A 86 6.09 -24.42 -8.55
CA GLU A 86 6.04 -25.02 -9.88
C GLU A 86 7.28 -24.68 -10.74
N LEU A 87 7.77 -23.45 -10.67
CA LEU A 87 8.98 -23.04 -11.39
C LEU A 87 10.22 -23.75 -10.83
N LYS A 88 10.32 -23.88 -9.51
CA LYS A 88 11.39 -24.63 -8.85
C LYS A 88 11.39 -26.09 -9.32
N ASP A 89 10.23 -26.75 -9.28
CA ASP A 89 10.06 -28.13 -9.75
C ASP A 89 10.45 -28.30 -11.23
N ASP A 90 10.06 -27.34 -12.08
CA ASP A 90 10.41 -27.35 -13.50
C ASP A 90 11.93 -27.19 -13.73
N MET A 91 12.62 -26.46 -12.86
CA MET A 91 14.08 -26.31 -12.91
C MET A 91 14.81 -27.56 -12.42
N GLU A 92 14.34 -28.18 -11.33
CA GLU A 92 14.93 -29.39 -10.75
C GLU A 92 14.81 -30.60 -11.69
N LYS A 93 13.75 -30.66 -12.50
CA LYS A 93 13.53 -31.74 -13.49
C LYS A 93 14.42 -31.65 -14.74
N GLY A 94 15.27 -30.63 -14.85
CA GLY A 94 16.44 -30.62 -15.74
C GLY A 94 16.15 -30.72 -17.25
N GLY A 95 14.96 -30.32 -17.71
CA GLY A 95 14.60 -30.37 -19.12
C GLY A 95 14.90 -29.06 -19.86
N THR A 96 15.97 -29.03 -20.67
CA THR A 96 16.32 -27.95 -21.62
C THR A 96 15.23 -27.64 -22.67
N SER A 97 14.11 -28.37 -22.66
CA SER A 97 12.98 -28.20 -23.59
C SER A 97 11.83 -27.31 -23.07
N GLY A 98 11.90 -26.77 -21.84
CA GLY A 98 10.79 -26.06 -21.17
C GLY A 98 10.87 -24.52 -21.13
N THR A 99 11.78 -23.88 -21.85
CA THR A 99 12.13 -22.46 -21.66
C THR A 99 10.95 -21.50 -21.79
N LEU A 100 10.01 -21.72 -22.73
CA LEU A 100 8.87 -20.82 -22.93
C LEU A 100 7.87 -20.86 -21.77
N GLY A 101 7.65 -22.05 -21.17
CA GLY A 101 6.76 -22.22 -20.03
C GLY A 101 7.35 -21.62 -18.76
N GLN A 102 8.63 -21.85 -18.52
CA GLN A 102 9.38 -21.27 -17.41
C GLN A 102 9.42 -19.73 -17.48
N THR A 103 9.67 -19.16 -18.67
CA THR A 103 9.65 -17.70 -18.87
C THR A 103 8.27 -17.11 -18.58
N LYS A 104 7.18 -17.74 -19.06
CA LYS A 104 5.82 -17.27 -18.77
C LYS A 104 5.49 -17.31 -17.28
N LYS A 105 5.90 -18.38 -16.56
CA LYS A 105 5.74 -18.48 -15.11
C LYS A 105 6.52 -17.37 -14.40
N ALA A 106 7.75 -17.09 -14.82
CA ALA A 106 8.56 -16.00 -14.26
C ALA A 106 7.93 -14.61 -14.46
N GLU A 107 7.38 -14.33 -15.65
CA GLU A 107 6.65 -13.09 -15.91
C GLU A 107 5.39 -12.94 -15.03
N GLU A 108 4.67 -14.04 -14.81
CA GLU A 108 3.47 -14.04 -13.96
C GLU A 108 3.82 -13.82 -12.49
N ILE A 109 4.92 -14.43 -12.01
CA ILE A 109 5.50 -14.18 -10.69
C ILE A 109 5.86 -12.70 -10.54
N GLU A 110 6.52 -12.09 -11.52
CA GLU A 110 6.87 -10.66 -11.45
C GLU A 110 5.61 -9.78 -11.34
N LYS A 111 4.59 -10.03 -12.16
CA LYS A 111 3.33 -9.27 -12.15
C LYS A 111 2.61 -9.40 -10.81
N LEU A 112 2.50 -10.61 -10.27
CA LEU A 112 1.86 -10.84 -8.97
C LEU A 112 2.65 -10.20 -7.83
N ALA A 113 3.98 -10.31 -7.84
CA ALA A 113 4.83 -9.68 -6.84
C ALA A 113 4.69 -8.14 -6.84
N ARG A 114 4.61 -7.53 -8.02
CA ARG A 114 4.32 -6.09 -8.17
C ARG A 114 2.92 -5.74 -7.65
N SER A 115 1.89 -6.50 -8.03
CA SER A 115 0.51 -6.32 -7.55
C SER A 115 0.41 -6.35 -6.02
N VAL A 116 1.06 -7.35 -5.38
CA VAL A 116 1.09 -7.49 -3.92
C VAL A 116 1.80 -6.28 -3.29
N LYS A 117 2.99 -5.92 -3.80
CA LYS A 117 3.75 -4.77 -3.29
C LYS A 117 2.98 -3.46 -3.38
N ASP A 118 2.32 -3.20 -4.51
CA ASP A 118 1.58 -1.96 -4.72
C ASP A 118 0.34 -1.89 -3.82
N ARG A 119 -0.33 -3.03 -3.59
CA ARG A 119 -1.46 -3.11 -2.65
C ARG A 119 -1.04 -2.95 -1.18
N MET A 120 0.13 -3.44 -0.79
CA MET A 120 0.70 -3.25 0.55
C MET A 120 1.17 -1.80 0.81
N LYS A 121 1.51 -1.05 -0.24
CA LYS A 121 1.95 0.35 -0.13
C LYS A 121 0.80 1.36 -0.16
N ALA A 122 -0.37 0.94 -0.61
CA ALA A 122 -1.54 1.81 -0.71
C ALA A 122 -2.24 2.04 0.66
N ASP A 123 -1.60 1.61 1.75
CA ASP A 123 -2.01 1.80 3.16
C ASP A 123 -1.31 3.02 3.78
#